data_AF-A0A2V9LWW0-F1
#
_entry.id   AF-A0A2V9LWW0-F1
#
_cell.length_a   1.000
_cell.length_b   1.000
_cell.length_c   1.000
_cell.angle_alpha   90.00
_cell.angle_beta   90.00
_cell.angle_gamma   90.00
#
_symmetry.space_group_name_H-M   'P 1'
#
loop_
_entity.id
_entity.type
_entity.pdbx_description
1 polymer ?
#
loop_
_entity_poly.entity_id
_entity_poly.type
_entity_poly.pdbx_seq_one_letter_code
_entity_poly.pdbx_strand_id
1 'polypeptide(L)'
;MGWLAGGLVLVVAAFMLRRLLDISAQNPRRCAGLLPLSAERQKHYEPLAREIETQDAILGISLNDAFEERDRGNAEIAWRLIRLTLSEWDRQQEILTGLLNAILAHLGALSVVVPLRSLSSYEFKSAVMKDFVRMHELLDQLVYRTKLRFQLRIRVLRRATAALTSEFRRAYRYGEGPDGQPPELWRRLDLLYHDFDLVTKESLLAYRTYLFCLPHSTLAAFAADLERFTHHVARVLSVREGE
;
A
#
# COMPACT_ATOMS: atom_id res chain seq x y z
N MET A 1 -30.21 4.25 20.62
CA MET A 1 -30.43 5.47 19.82
C MET A 1 -29.44 6.61 20.16
N GLY A 2 -29.03 6.83 21.43
CA GLY A 2 -28.17 7.98 21.79
C GLY A 2 -26.73 7.99 21.25
N TRP A 3 -26.14 6.83 20.97
CA TRP A 3 -24.76 6.74 20.46
C TRP A 3 -24.60 7.26 19.02
N LEU A 4 -25.62 7.09 18.18
CA LEU A 4 -25.62 7.61 16.81
C LEU A 4 -25.75 9.14 16.79
N ALA A 5 -26.55 9.70 17.69
CA ALA A 5 -26.67 11.15 17.86
C ALA A 5 -25.36 11.77 18.36
N GLY A 6 -24.68 11.12 19.31
CA GLY A 6 -23.36 11.57 19.79
C GLY A 6 -22.28 11.56 18.70
N GLY A 7 -22.24 10.52 17.86
CA GLY A 7 -21.33 10.45 16.72
C GLY A 7 -21.60 11.55 15.68
N LEU A 8 -22.86 11.82 15.38
CA LEU A 8 -23.26 12.88 14.45
C LEU A 8 -22.85 14.28 14.95
N VAL A 9 -23.03 14.55 16.24
CA VAL A 9 -22.64 15.83 16.87
C VAL A 9 -21.12 16.02 16.80
N LEU A 10 -20.32 14.97 17.02
CA LEU A 10 -18.86 15.04 16.89
C LEU A 10 -18.41 15.34 15.46
N VAL A 11 -19.05 14.72 14.46
CA VAL A 11 -18.75 14.97 13.04
C VAL A 11 -19.10 16.41 12.65
N VAL A 12 -20.26 16.91 13.07
CA VAL A 12 -20.69 18.30 12.80
C VAL A 12 -19.79 19.31 13.52
N ALA A 13 -19.42 19.04 14.77
CA ALA A 13 -18.50 19.89 15.54
C ALA A 13 -17.10 19.93 14.91
N ALA A 14 -16.57 18.78 14.48
CA ALA A 14 -15.28 18.71 13.78
C ALA A 14 -15.32 19.45 12.44
N PHE A 15 -16.43 19.36 11.70
CA PHE A 15 -16.63 20.09 10.45
C PHE A 15 -16.72 21.60 10.66
N MET A 16 -17.46 22.05 11.68
CA MET A 16 -17.59 23.48 12.04
C MET A 16 -16.25 24.06 12.51
N LEU A 17 -15.50 23.33 13.36
CA LEU A 17 -14.14 23.71 13.76
C LEU A 17 -13.21 23.85 12.56
N ARG A 18 -13.32 22.95 11.57
CA ARG A 18 -12.52 23.00 10.35
C ARG A 18 -12.83 24.22 9.48
N ARG A 19 -14.09 24.64 9.43
CA ARG A 19 -14.55 25.83 8.69
C ARG A 19 -14.20 27.13 9.40
N LEU A 20 -14.27 27.16 10.73
CA LEU A 20 -13.93 28.33 11.56
C LEU A 20 -12.43 28.59 11.65
N LEU A 21 -11.60 27.55 11.61
CA LEU A 21 -10.14 27.65 11.70
C LEU A 21 -9.44 27.90 10.35
N ASP A 22 -10.19 28.13 9.26
CA ASP A 22 -9.69 28.32 7.90
C ASP A 22 -8.65 27.27 7.44
N ILE A 23 -8.79 26.04 7.95
CA ILE A 23 -7.91 24.90 7.62
C ILE A 23 -8.15 24.44 6.17
N SER A 24 -9.20 24.93 5.51
CA SER A 24 -9.46 24.74 4.07
C SER A 24 -8.52 25.53 3.17
N ALA A 25 -7.86 26.59 3.65
CA ALA A 25 -6.97 27.41 2.83
C ALA A 25 -5.61 26.73 2.53
N GLN A 26 -5.32 25.60 3.17
CA GLN A 26 -4.30 24.68 2.69
C GLN A 26 -4.97 23.57 1.89
N ASN A 27 -5.45 23.91 0.69
CA ASN A 27 -5.21 23.02 -0.43
C ASN A 27 -3.68 22.88 -0.45
N PRO A 28 -3.07 21.75 -0.01
CA PRO A 28 -1.68 21.56 -0.38
C PRO A 28 -1.73 21.57 -1.90
N ARG A 29 -1.21 22.65 -2.52
CA ARG A 29 -0.85 22.61 -3.93
C ARG A 29 -0.25 21.23 -4.10
N ARG A 30 -0.90 20.38 -4.91
CA ARG A 30 -0.32 19.08 -5.27
C ARG A 30 1.13 19.42 -5.59
N CYS A 31 2.09 19.02 -4.74
CA CYS A 31 3.49 19.16 -5.09
C CYS A 31 3.59 18.25 -6.30
N ALA A 32 3.51 18.84 -7.49
CA ALA A 32 3.29 18.13 -8.75
C ALA A 32 4.57 17.43 -9.23
N GLY A 33 5.46 17.11 -8.30
CA GLY A 33 6.74 16.46 -8.54
C GLY A 33 7.13 15.61 -7.34
N LEU A 34 7.90 14.57 -7.62
CA LEU A 34 8.54 13.74 -6.60
C LEU A 34 9.37 14.63 -5.67
N LEU A 35 9.24 14.44 -4.36
CA LEU A 35 10.06 15.18 -3.39
C LEU A 35 11.55 14.93 -3.70
N PRO A 36 12.39 15.96 -3.86
CA PRO A 36 13.79 15.76 -4.20
C PRO A 36 14.53 15.14 -3.01
N LEU A 37 15.19 14.00 -3.22
CA LEU A 37 16.08 13.39 -2.22
C LEU A 37 17.52 13.84 -2.49
N SER A 38 18.27 14.13 -1.42
CA SER A 38 19.73 14.27 -1.49
C SER A 38 20.38 12.97 -1.96
N ALA A 39 21.56 13.05 -2.58
CA ALA A 39 22.29 11.88 -3.09
C ALA A 39 22.46 10.75 -2.05
N GLU A 40 22.71 11.09 -0.78
CA GLU A 40 22.81 10.11 0.31
C GLU A 40 21.50 9.36 0.56
N ARG A 41 20.40 10.08 0.78
CA ARG A 41 19.06 9.48 0.93
C ARG A 41 18.62 8.68 -0.29
N GLN A 42 18.99 9.15 -1.50
CA GLN A 42 18.70 8.42 -2.73
C GLN A 42 19.40 7.06 -2.76
N LYS A 43 20.63 6.93 -2.23
CA LYS A 43 21.34 5.64 -2.12
C LYS A 43 20.59 4.62 -1.27
N HIS A 44 19.84 5.06 -0.26
CA HIS A 44 19.00 4.17 0.56
C HIS A 44 17.61 3.92 -0.05
N TYR A 45 17.09 4.87 -0.82
CA TYR A 45 15.81 4.73 -1.50
C TYR A 45 15.89 3.74 -2.67
N GLU A 46 16.86 3.97 -3.57
CA GLU A 46 16.93 3.36 -4.90
C GLU A 46 16.93 1.83 -4.90
N PRO A 47 17.74 1.13 -4.07
CA PRO A 47 17.83 -0.33 -4.14
C PRO A 47 16.50 -1.00 -3.78
N LEU A 48 15.84 -0.52 -2.71
CA LEU A 48 14.57 -1.07 -2.27
C LEU A 48 13.42 -0.69 -3.22
N ALA A 49 13.40 0.55 -3.71
CA ALA A 49 12.38 0.96 -4.67
C ALA A 49 12.45 0.12 -5.95
N ARG A 50 13.66 -0.10 -6.47
CA ARG A 50 13.88 -0.93 -7.65
C ARG A 50 13.48 -2.38 -7.43
N GLU A 51 13.78 -2.96 -6.27
CA GLU A 51 13.35 -4.33 -5.95
C GLU A 51 11.82 -4.43 -5.95
N ILE A 52 11.14 -3.50 -5.27
CA ILE A 52 9.67 -3.46 -5.20
C ILE A 52 9.05 -3.26 -6.59
N GLU A 53 9.59 -2.34 -7.39
CA GLU A 53 9.12 -2.07 -8.77
C GLU A 53 9.36 -3.27 -9.69
N THR A 54 10.50 -3.95 -9.54
CA THR A 54 10.83 -5.17 -10.30
C THR A 54 9.86 -6.28 -9.97
N GLN A 55 9.59 -6.49 -8.68
CA GLN A 55 8.66 -7.51 -8.21
C GLN A 55 7.22 -7.22 -8.65
N ASP A 56 6.79 -5.95 -8.61
CA ASP A 56 5.49 -5.52 -9.12
C ASP A 56 5.36 -5.77 -10.63
N ALA A 57 6.43 -5.49 -11.40
CA ALA A 57 6.46 -5.78 -12.83
C ALA A 57 6.36 -7.28 -13.14
N ILE A 58 7.08 -8.14 -12.40
CA ILE A 58 6.98 -9.61 -12.53
C ILE A 58 5.56 -10.08 -12.25
N LEU A 59 4.94 -9.56 -11.20
CA LEU A 59 3.57 -9.87 -10.81
C LEU A 59 2.57 -9.48 -11.91
N GLY A 60 2.72 -8.28 -12.47
CA GLY A 60 1.88 -7.78 -13.56
C GLY A 60 2.01 -8.57 -14.85
N ILE A 61 3.24 -8.92 -15.25
CA ILE A 61 3.50 -9.76 -16.41
C ILE A 61 2.87 -11.15 -16.22
N SER A 62 3.11 -11.78 -15.07
CA SER A 62 2.59 -13.12 -14.77
C SER A 62 1.06 -13.17 -14.78
N LEU A 63 0.39 -12.13 -14.27
CA LEU A 63 -1.06 -12.03 -14.29
C LEU A 63 -1.61 -11.77 -15.70
N ASN A 64 -0.92 -10.93 -16.49
CA ASN A 64 -1.29 -10.69 -17.88
C ASN A 64 -1.17 -11.99 -18.72
N ASP A 65 -0.08 -12.74 -18.57
CA ASP A 65 0.12 -14.02 -19.24
C ASP A 65 -1.00 -15.01 -18.88
N ALA A 66 -1.43 -15.03 -17.61
CA ALA A 66 -2.57 -15.83 -17.19
C ALA A 66 -3.87 -15.42 -17.90
N PHE A 67 -4.14 -14.12 -18.05
CA PHE A 67 -5.31 -13.64 -18.77
C PHE A 67 -5.25 -13.95 -20.27
N GLU A 68 -4.08 -13.84 -20.90
CA GLU A 68 -3.90 -14.19 -22.31
C GLU A 68 -4.14 -15.67 -22.57
N GLU A 69 -3.61 -16.56 -21.72
CA GLU A 69 -3.85 -18.01 -21.84
C GLU A 69 -5.32 -18.37 -21.65
N ARG A 70 -6.03 -17.68 -20.73
CA ARG A 70 -7.48 -17.82 -20.60
C ARG A 70 -8.19 -17.43 -21.89
N ASP A 71 -7.83 -16.29 -22.47
CA ASP A 71 -8.47 -15.77 -23.69
C ASP A 71 -8.21 -16.65 -24.92
N ARG A 72 -7.13 -17.43 -24.91
CA ARG A 72 -6.84 -18.49 -25.90
C ARG A 72 -7.62 -19.79 -25.65
N GLY A 73 -8.36 -19.89 -24.55
CA GLY A 73 -9.10 -21.09 -24.15
C GLY A 73 -8.29 -22.09 -23.30
N ASN A 74 -7.05 -21.75 -22.92
CA ASN A 74 -6.15 -22.61 -22.15
C ASN A 74 -6.34 -22.42 -20.64
N ALA A 75 -7.55 -22.68 -20.13
CA ALA A 75 -7.93 -22.38 -18.74
C ALA A 75 -7.02 -23.06 -17.69
N GLU A 76 -6.55 -24.29 -17.94
CA GLU A 76 -5.64 -24.99 -17.03
C GLU A 76 -4.27 -24.30 -16.92
N ILE A 77 -3.71 -23.85 -18.05
CA ILE A 77 -2.44 -23.14 -18.10
C ILE A 77 -2.59 -21.78 -17.43
N ALA A 78 -3.65 -21.05 -17.77
CA ALA A 78 -3.99 -19.77 -17.17
C ALA A 78 -4.04 -19.86 -15.64
N TRP A 79 -4.70 -20.90 -15.10
CA TRP A 79 -4.79 -21.07 -13.65
C TRP A 79 -3.46 -21.49 -13.00
N ARG A 80 -2.65 -22.31 -13.70
CA ARG A 80 -1.30 -22.62 -13.25
C ARG A 80 -0.43 -21.35 -13.14
N LEU A 81 -0.60 -20.41 -14.07
CA LEU A 81 0.05 -19.10 -14.00
C LEU A 81 -0.47 -18.28 -12.82
N ILE A 82 -1.79 -18.24 -12.56
CA ILE A 82 -2.35 -17.60 -11.35
C ILE A 82 -1.73 -18.17 -10.06
N ARG A 83 -1.49 -19.48 -10.00
CA ARG A 83 -0.82 -20.10 -8.85
C ARG A 83 0.62 -19.62 -8.67
N LEU A 84 1.36 -19.39 -9.75
CA LEU A 84 2.70 -18.79 -9.68
C LEU A 84 2.61 -17.32 -9.24
N THR A 85 1.64 -16.57 -9.75
CA THR A 85 1.39 -15.19 -9.32
C THR A 85 1.13 -15.07 -7.82
N LEU A 86 0.58 -16.11 -7.17
CA LEU A 86 0.34 -16.11 -5.73
C LEU A 86 1.62 -16.03 -4.89
N SER A 87 2.69 -16.75 -5.28
CA SER A 87 3.97 -16.67 -4.57
C SER A 87 4.61 -15.29 -4.73
N GLU A 88 4.53 -14.73 -5.94
CA GLU A 88 5.05 -13.39 -6.22
C GLU A 88 4.28 -12.31 -5.47
N TRP A 89 2.97 -12.49 -5.33
CA TRP A 89 2.11 -11.61 -4.55
C TRP A 89 2.50 -11.62 -3.07
N ASP A 90 2.70 -12.81 -2.51
CA ASP A 90 3.10 -12.99 -1.11
C ASP A 90 4.48 -12.37 -0.85
N ARG A 91 5.45 -12.59 -1.74
CA ARG A 91 6.77 -11.96 -1.72
C ARG A 91 6.66 -10.43 -1.69
N GLN A 92 5.86 -9.85 -2.58
CA GLN A 92 5.66 -8.40 -2.65
C GLN A 92 4.98 -7.85 -1.38
N GLN A 93 3.98 -8.56 -0.84
CA GLN A 93 3.31 -8.15 0.39
C GLN A 93 4.26 -8.18 1.59
N GLU A 94 5.11 -9.20 1.71
CA GLU A 94 6.10 -9.30 2.78
C GLU A 94 7.08 -8.11 2.75
N ILE A 95 7.64 -7.78 1.57
CA ILE A 95 8.53 -6.62 1.36
C ILE A 95 7.83 -5.31 1.76
N LEU A 96 6.64 -5.05 1.22
CA LEU A 96 5.88 -3.83 1.51
C LEU A 96 5.52 -3.71 2.99
N THR A 97 5.08 -4.81 3.60
CA THR A 97 4.67 -4.81 5.00
C THR A 97 5.85 -4.51 5.93
N GLY A 98 7.01 -5.09 5.66
CA GLY A 98 8.20 -4.80 6.46
C GLY A 98 8.74 -3.40 6.26
N LEU A 99 8.71 -2.85 5.04
CA LEU A 99 9.00 -1.44 4.79
C LEU A 99 8.08 -0.51 5.63
N LEU A 100 6.77 -0.73 5.54
CA LEU A 100 5.79 0.09 6.27
C LEU A 100 5.94 -0.08 7.79
N ASN A 101 6.31 -1.26 8.28
CA ASN A 101 6.62 -1.49 9.70
C ASN A 101 7.91 -0.77 10.14
N ALA A 102 8.96 -0.79 9.31
CA ALA A 102 10.20 -0.07 9.59
C ALA A 102 9.94 1.44 9.67
N ILE A 103 9.15 1.99 8.75
CA ILE A 103 8.71 3.39 8.82
C ILE A 103 7.98 3.65 10.14
N LEU A 104 6.99 2.81 10.50
CA LEU A 104 6.21 2.96 11.74
C LEU A 104 7.07 2.94 13.00
N ALA A 105 8.07 2.06 13.06
CA ALA A 105 8.99 1.92 14.19
C ALA A 105 9.83 3.18 14.40
N HIS A 106 10.20 3.86 13.31
CA HIS A 106 11.07 5.03 13.34
C HIS A 106 10.32 6.37 13.19
N LEU A 107 8.98 6.37 13.17
CA LEU A 107 8.18 7.60 13.09
C LEU A 107 8.48 8.61 14.20
N GLY A 108 8.91 8.13 15.38
CA GLY A 108 9.33 8.98 16.49
C GLY A 108 10.36 10.03 16.08
N ALA A 109 11.28 9.67 15.17
CA ALA A 109 12.38 10.51 14.71
C ALA A 109 11.96 11.66 13.78
N LEU A 110 10.74 11.67 13.25
CA LEU A 110 10.28 12.76 12.37
C LEU A 110 10.15 14.06 13.17
N SER A 111 10.95 15.07 12.80
CA SER A 111 10.99 16.40 13.41
C SER A 111 10.32 17.49 12.56
N VAL A 112 10.00 17.20 11.30
CA VAL A 112 9.51 18.19 10.31
C VAL A 112 8.05 17.92 9.93
N VAL A 113 7.36 18.97 9.49
CA VAL A 113 6.05 18.87 8.84
C VAL A 113 6.15 17.96 7.62
N VAL A 114 5.33 16.91 7.61
CA VAL A 114 5.32 15.93 6.52
C VAL A 114 4.39 16.43 5.41
N PRO A 115 4.88 16.57 4.15
CA PRO A 115 4.00 16.83 3.02
C PRO A 115 3.11 15.61 2.80
N LEU A 116 1.79 15.82 2.88
CA LEU A 116 0.81 14.75 2.82
C LEU A 116 0.10 14.78 1.48
N ARG A 117 0.04 13.61 0.84
CA ARG A 117 -0.90 13.30 -0.22
C ARG A 117 -2.03 12.48 0.39
N SER A 118 -3.28 12.85 0.10
CA SER A 118 -4.44 12.03 0.48
C SER A 118 -4.51 10.82 -0.44
N LEU A 119 -4.69 9.64 0.14
CA LEU A 119 -5.23 8.50 -0.60
C LEU A 119 -6.70 8.81 -0.89
N SER A 120 -7.17 8.49 -2.10
CA SER A 120 -8.59 8.67 -2.37
C SER A 120 -9.29 7.43 -2.86
N SER A 121 -10.51 7.22 -2.37
CA SER A 121 -11.35 6.07 -2.71
C SER A 121 -11.72 6.02 -4.19
N TYR A 122 -11.65 7.14 -4.92
CA TYR A 122 -11.87 7.17 -6.37
C TYR A 122 -10.74 6.51 -7.18
N GLU A 123 -9.54 6.40 -6.61
CA GLU A 123 -8.37 5.82 -7.29
C GLU A 123 -8.40 4.28 -7.26
N PHE A 124 -9.17 3.71 -6.34
CA PHE A 124 -9.34 2.26 -6.19
C PHE A 124 -10.51 1.74 -7.04
N LYS A 125 -10.38 0.53 -7.55
CA LYS A 125 -11.40 -0.11 -8.40
C LYS A 125 -12.16 -1.22 -7.69
N SER A 126 -11.55 -2.00 -6.80
CA SER A 126 -12.24 -3.06 -6.07
C SER A 126 -13.21 -2.49 -5.02
N ALA A 127 -14.34 -3.18 -4.82
CA ALA A 127 -15.32 -2.76 -3.80
C ALA A 127 -14.70 -2.76 -2.39
N VAL A 128 -13.91 -3.78 -2.07
CA VAL A 128 -13.22 -3.91 -0.78
C VAL A 128 -12.34 -2.70 -0.52
N MET A 129 -11.57 -2.24 -1.50
CA MET A 129 -10.70 -1.08 -1.29
C MET A 129 -11.43 0.25 -1.32
N LYS A 130 -12.47 0.41 -2.14
CA LYS A 130 -13.31 1.61 -2.10
C LYS A 130 -13.93 1.81 -0.72
N ASP A 131 -14.53 0.77 -0.16
CA ASP A 131 -15.16 0.82 1.15
C ASP A 131 -14.13 1.03 2.26
N PHE A 132 -13.01 0.31 2.19
CA PHE A 132 -11.91 0.46 3.12
C PHE A 132 -11.36 1.89 3.12
N VAL A 133 -11.02 2.47 1.96
CA VAL A 133 -10.40 3.80 1.87
C VAL A 133 -11.39 4.89 2.23
N ARG A 134 -12.67 4.77 1.87
CA ARG A 134 -13.71 5.74 2.24
C ARG A 134 -13.80 5.92 3.76
N MET A 135 -13.72 4.82 4.53
CA MET A 135 -13.70 4.89 6.00
C MET A 135 -12.46 5.65 6.51
N HIS A 136 -11.33 5.53 5.84
CA HIS A 136 -10.09 6.21 6.24
C HIS A 136 -10.03 7.67 5.79
N GLU A 137 -10.63 8.02 4.65
CA GLU A 137 -10.81 9.41 4.22
C GLU A 137 -11.56 10.20 5.31
N LEU A 138 -12.58 9.61 5.93
CA LEU A 138 -13.30 10.22 7.06
C LEU A 138 -12.40 10.41 8.29
N LEU A 139 -11.57 9.41 8.63
CA LEU A 139 -10.64 9.50 9.76
C LEU A 139 -9.56 10.57 9.54
N ASP A 140 -9.08 10.75 8.30
CA ASP A 140 -8.09 11.77 7.98
C ASP A 140 -8.63 13.20 8.20
N GLN A 141 -9.96 13.38 8.05
CA GLN A 141 -10.62 14.66 8.37
C GLN A 141 -10.61 15.00 9.86
N LEU A 142 -10.46 14.01 10.74
CA LEU A 142 -10.50 14.16 12.20
C LEU A 142 -9.11 14.34 12.82
N VAL A 143 -8.04 13.97 12.10
CA VAL A 143 -6.67 14.11 12.58
C VAL A 143 -6.13 15.47 12.16
N TYR A 144 -5.64 16.29 13.10
CA TYR A 144 -5.13 17.64 12.78
C TYR A 144 -3.60 17.73 12.72
N ARG A 145 -2.87 16.83 13.40
CA ARG A 145 -1.39 16.83 13.41
C ARG A 145 -0.83 16.09 12.20
N THR A 146 0.05 16.74 11.43
CA THR A 146 0.65 16.19 10.20
C THR A 146 1.41 14.88 10.42
N LYS A 147 2.18 14.77 11.52
CA LYS A 147 2.85 13.53 11.93
C LYS A 147 1.85 12.39 12.19
N LEU A 148 0.72 12.69 12.82
CA LEU A 148 -0.32 11.70 13.11
C LEU A 148 -1.07 11.30 11.84
N ARG A 149 -1.32 12.24 10.91
CA ARG A 149 -1.87 11.93 9.57
C ARG A 149 -0.93 11.03 8.77
N PHE A 150 0.37 11.32 8.80
CA PHE A 150 1.35 10.47 8.14
C PHE A 150 1.37 9.07 8.77
N GLN A 151 1.39 8.97 10.09
CA GLN A 151 1.27 7.70 10.79
C GLN A 151 0.00 6.93 10.44
N LEU A 152 -1.14 7.63 10.36
CA LEU A 152 -2.40 7.06 9.92
C LEU A 152 -2.24 6.51 8.50
N ARG A 153 -1.74 7.30 7.55
CA ARG A 153 -1.50 6.87 6.16
C ARG A 153 -0.66 5.60 6.08
N ILE A 154 0.46 5.51 6.80
CA ILE A 154 1.30 4.30 6.80
C ILE A 154 0.52 3.08 7.34
N ARG A 155 -0.28 3.26 8.39
CA ARG A 155 -1.16 2.19 8.92
C ARG A 155 -2.24 1.78 7.92
N VAL A 156 -2.81 2.74 7.19
CA VAL A 156 -3.82 2.49 6.14
C VAL A 156 -3.21 1.68 5.02
N LEU A 157 -2.04 2.09 4.50
CA LEU A 157 -1.33 1.35 3.45
C LEU A 157 -1.04 -0.08 3.90
N ARG A 158 -0.50 -0.26 5.11
CA ARG A 158 -0.18 -1.61 5.63
C ARG A 158 -1.41 -2.50 5.74
N ARG A 159 -2.53 -1.94 6.21
CA ARG A 159 -3.81 -2.67 6.32
C ARG A 159 -4.43 -2.93 4.94
N ALA A 160 -4.30 -2.01 4.00
CA ALA A 160 -4.75 -2.19 2.61
C ALA A 160 -3.99 -3.33 1.94
N THR A 161 -2.65 -3.36 2.07
CA THR A 161 -1.81 -4.47 1.58
C THR A 161 -2.32 -5.81 2.14
N ALA A 162 -2.53 -5.90 3.46
CA ALA A 162 -3.01 -7.13 4.10
C ALA A 162 -4.43 -7.53 3.64
N ALA A 163 -5.34 -6.56 3.49
CA ALA A 163 -6.70 -6.79 3.03
C ALA A 163 -6.72 -7.31 1.58
N LEU A 164 -5.96 -6.68 0.69
CA LEU A 164 -5.83 -7.10 -0.71
C LEU A 164 -5.23 -8.51 -0.82
N THR A 165 -4.18 -8.82 -0.06
CA THR A 165 -3.60 -10.18 -0.02
C THR A 165 -4.60 -11.22 0.48
N SER A 166 -5.35 -10.90 1.54
CA SER A 166 -6.41 -11.80 2.04
C SER A 166 -7.48 -12.05 0.98
N GLU A 167 -7.92 -11.01 0.29
CA GLU A 167 -8.93 -11.10 -0.77
C GLU A 167 -8.42 -11.83 -2.02
N PHE A 168 -7.16 -11.63 -2.40
CA PHE A 168 -6.52 -12.35 -3.50
C PHE A 168 -6.42 -13.85 -3.18
N ARG A 169 -5.93 -14.22 -2.00
CA ARG A 169 -5.90 -15.63 -1.52
C ARG A 169 -7.29 -16.24 -1.45
N ARG A 170 -8.31 -15.46 -1.08
CA ARG A 170 -9.70 -15.92 -1.09
C ARG A 170 -10.22 -16.16 -2.51
N ALA A 171 -9.93 -15.26 -3.44
CA ALA A 171 -10.27 -15.41 -4.85
C ALA A 171 -9.57 -16.63 -5.46
N TYR A 172 -8.28 -16.82 -5.17
CA TYR A 172 -7.51 -18.00 -5.54
C TYR A 172 -8.19 -19.30 -5.05
N ARG A 173 -8.41 -19.44 -3.74
CA ARG A 173 -9.05 -20.65 -3.19
C ARG A 173 -10.45 -20.92 -3.74
N TYR A 174 -11.18 -19.86 -4.10
CA TYR A 174 -12.49 -19.99 -4.73
C TYR A 174 -12.37 -20.59 -6.14
N GLY A 175 -11.39 -20.16 -6.94
CA GLY A 175 -11.16 -20.73 -8.29
C GLY A 175 -10.51 -22.12 -8.32
N GLU A 176 -9.90 -22.57 -7.22
CA GLU A 176 -9.51 -23.98 -7.03
C GLU A 176 -10.69 -24.88 -6.62
N GLY A 177 -11.84 -24.30 -6.29
CA GLY A 177 -13.01 -25.04 -5.85
C GLY A 177 -13.64 -25.89 -6.95
N PRO A 178 -14.54 -26.82 -6.58
CA PRO A 178 -15.23 -27.70 -7.52
C PRO A 178 -16.14 -26.96 -8.50
N ASP A 179 -16.54 -25.73 -8.16
CA ASP A 179 -17.39 -24.85 -8.98
C ASP A 179 -16.63 -24.24 -10.18
N GLY A 180 -15.31 -24.49 -10.30
CA GLY A 180 -14.47 -24.02 -11.39
C GLY A 180 -14.12 -22.53 -11.32
N GLN A 181 -13.82 -21.94 -12.47
CA GLN A 181 -13.29 -20.57 -12.60
C GLN A 181 -14.31 -19.68 -13.32
N PRO A 182 -15.29 -19.09 -12.62
CA PRO A 182 -16.30 -18.27 -13.26
C PRO A 182 -15.67 -17.01 -13.87
N PRO A 183 -16.23 -16.46 -14.98
CA PRO A 183 -15.68 -15.26 -15.64
C PRO A 183 -15.47 -14.07 -14.69
N GLU A 184 -16.35 -13.90 -13.70
CA GLU A 184 -16.30 -12.84 -12.71
C GLU A 184 -15.06 -12.92 -11.81
N LEU A 185 -14.51 -14.12 -11.59
CA LEU A 185 -13.31 -14.34 -10.80
C LEU A 185 -12.11 -13.65 -11.46
N TRP A 186 -11.96 -13.79 -12.77
CA TRP A 186 -10.84 -13.18 -13.48
C TRP A 186 -10.89 -11.65 -13.43
N ARG A 187 -12.07 -11.08 -13.62
CA ARG A 187 -12.29 -9.64 -13.43
C ARG A 187 -11.92 -9.21 -12.01
N ARG A 188 -12.26 -10.02 -11.00
CA ARG A 188 -11.89 -9.72 -9.61
C ARG A 188 -10.38 -9.74 -9.40
N LEU A 189 -9.65 -10.70 -9.97
CA LEU A 189 -8.19 -10.79 -9.88
C LEU A 189 -7.52 -9.54 -10.48
N ASP A 190 -7.98 -9.09 -11.65
CA ASP A 190 -7.49 -7.86 -12.29
C ASP A 190 -7.71 -6.61 -11.42
N LEU A 191 -8.92 -6.47 -10.85
CA LEU A 191 -9.25 -5.36 -9.95
C LEU A 191 -8.40 -5.37 -8.67
N LEU A 192 -8.13 -6.55 -8.10
CA LEU A 192 -7.29 -6.70 -6.92
C LEU A 192 -5.85 -6.32 -7.23
N TYR A 193 -5.29 -6.78 -8.35
CA TYR A 193 -3.94 -6.43 -8.77
C TYR A 193 -3.79 -4.93 -9.03
N HIS A 194 -4.74 -4.31 -9.73
CA HIS A 194 -4.74 -2.87 -9.94
C HIS A 194 -4.66 -2.08 -8.63
N ASP A 195 -5.47 -2.46 -7.64
CA ASP A 195 -5.48 -1.80 -6.34
C ASP A 195 -4.20 -2.07 -5.53
N PHE A 196 -3.60 -3.25 -5.71
CA PHE A 196 -2.35 -3.62 -5.06
C PHE A 196 -1.16 -2.83 -5.63
N ASP A 197 -1.04 -2.73 -6.95
CA ASP A 197 -0.07 -1.86 -7.64
C ASP A 197 -0.20 -0.40 -7.15
N LEU A 198 -1.43 0.11 -7.03
CA LEU A 198 -1.66 1.45 -6.49
C LEU A 198 -1.15 1.59 -5.03
N VAL A 199 -1.43 0.60 -4.17
CA VAL A 199 -0.91 0.59 -2.78
C VAL A 199 0.62 0.49 -2.75
N THR A 200 1.22 -0.29 -3.66
CA THR A 200 2.67 -0.40 -3.83
C THR A 200 3.28 0.98 -4.13
N LYS A 201 2.76 1.65 -5.16
CA LYS A 201 3.21 3.00 -5.58
C LYS A 201 3.04 4.03 -4.47
N GLU A 202 1.90 4.03 -3.78
CA GLU A 202 1.66 4.95 -2.67
C GLU A 202 2.55 4.66 -1.45
N SER A 203 2.95 3.40 -1.25
CA SER A 203 3.93 3.00 -0.23
C SER A 203 5.33 3.49 -0.56
N LEU A 204 5.76 3.40 -1.83
CA LEU A 204 7.04 3.97 -2.28
C LEU A 204 7.06 5.49 -2.15
N LEU A 205 5.97 6.18 -2.48
CA LEU A 205 5.84 7.62 -2.26
C LEU A 205 5.90 7.99 -0.78
N ALA A 206 5.27 7.18 0.09
CA ALA A 206 5.34 7.38 1.53
C ALA A 206 6.76 7.13 2.06
N TYR A 207 7.46 6.13 1.55
CA TYR A 207 8.86 5.87 1.88
C TYR A 207 9.77 7.03 1.47
N ARG A 208 9.63 7.52 0.24
CA ARG A 208 10.36 8.69 -0.24
C ARG A 208 10.10 9.92 0.63
N THR A 209 8.84 10.14 0.99
CA THR A 209 8.42 11.23 1.89
C THR A 209 9.05 11.09 3.28
N TYR A 210 9.04 9.88 3.83
CA TYR A 210 9.67 9.58 5.12
C TYR A 210 11.16 9.89 5.09
N LEU A 211 11.88 9.40 4.07
CA LEU A 211 13.29 9.70 3.89
C LEU A 211 13.55 11.19 3.73
N PHE A 212 12.71 11.93 3.02
CA PHE A 212 12.86 13.38 2.89
C PHE A 212 12.78 14.09 4.26
N CYS A 213 11.85 13.67 5.12
CA CYS A 213 11.60 14.30 6.42
C CYS A 213 12.48 13.78 7.57
N LEU A 214 13.24 12.71 7.37
CA LEU A 214 14.05 12.09 8.42
C LEU A 214 15.27 12.96 8.78
N PRO A 215 15.59 13.22 10.05
CA PRO A 215 16.85 13.85 10.42
C PRO A 215 18.07 13.04 9.95
N HIS A 216 19.11 13.71 9.47
CA HIS A 216 20.32 13.05 8.97
C HIS A 216 21.01 12.19 10.06
N SER A 217 20.97 12.62 11.32
CA SER A 217 21.49 11.85 12.47
C SER A 217 20.82 10.49 12.67
N THR A 218 19.59 10.31 12.19
CA THR A 218 18.81 9.07 12.33
C THR A 218 18.80 8.22 11.05
N LEU A 219 19.38 8.72 9.95
CA LEU A 219 19.35 8.04 8.66
C LEU A 219 20.11 6.70 8.69
N ALA A 220 21.30 6.68 9.29
CA ALA A 220 22.11 5.47 9.38
C ALA A 220 21.44 4.35 10.19
N ALA A 221 20.78 4.71 11.31
CA ALA A 221 20.06 3.74 12.13
C ALA A 221 18.88 3.13 11.38
N PHE A 222 18.10 3.96 10.69
CA PHE A 222 17.00 3.49 9.85
C PHE A 222 17.50 2.61 8.69
N ALA A 223 18.58 3.00 8.01
CA ALA A 223 19.17 2.24 6.92
C ALA A 223 19.65 0.85 7.37
N ALA A 224 20.32 0.75 8.52
CA ALA A 224 20.78 -0.52 9.06
C ALA A 224 19.63 -1.49 9.39
N ASP A 225 18.52 -0.97 9.94
CA ASP A 225 17.34 -1.79 10.20
C ASP A 225 16.65 -2.24 8.91
N LEU A 226 16.61 -1.36 7.90
CA LEU A 226 16.06 -1.70 6.59
C LEU A 226 16.91 -2.76 5.88
N GLU A 227 18.23 -2.67 5.93
CA GLU A 227 19.16 -3.66 5.38
C GLU A 227 19.01 -5.03 6.06
N ARG A 228 18.87 -5.07 7.39
CA ARG A 228 18.61 -6.32 8.12
C ARG A 228 17.30 -6.96 7.66
N PHE A 229 16.27 -6.15 7.46
CA PHE A 229 14.98 -6.62 6.96
C PHE A 229 15.10 -7.16 5.53
N THR A 230 15.71 -6.43 4.60
CA THR A 230 15.84 -6.89 3.21
C THR A 230 16.68 -8.17 3.12
N HIS A 231 17.75 -8.30 3.91
CA HIS A 231 18.51 -9.55 4.01
C HIS A 231 17.70 -10.71 4.59
N HIS A 232 16.85 -10.46 5.59
CA HIS A 232 15.98 -11.48 6.15
C HIS A 232 14.95 -11.96 5.11
N VAL A 233 14.30 -11.04 4.42
CA VAL A 233 13.32 -11.35 3.37
C VAL A 233 13.99 -12.12 2.23
N ALA A 234 15.14 -11.67 1.74
CA ALA A 234 15.89 -12.40 0.71
C ALA A 234 16.21 -13.85 1.13
N ARG A 235 16.58 -14.07 2.40
CA ARG A 235 16.88 -15.41 2.93
C ARG A 235 15.64 -16.30 3.07
N VAL A 236 14.53 -15.75 3.58
CA VAL A 236 13.27 -16.50 3.73
C VAL A 236 12.74 -16.93 2.36
N LEU A 237 12.90 -16.07 1.35
CA LEU A 237 12.45 -16.33 0.00
C LEU A 237 13.35 -17.35 -0.71
N SER A 238 14.67 -17.30 -0.53
CA SER A 238 15.58 -18.31 -1.09
C SER A 238 15.37 -19.72 -0.52
N VAL A 239 14.82 -19.83 0.70
CA VAL A 239 14.48 -21.13 1.30
C VAL A 239 13.18 -21.68 0.71
N ARG A 240 12.21 -20.82 0.39
CA ARG A 240 10.94 -21.20 -0.24
C ARG A 240 11.07 -21.66 -1.69
N GLU A 241 12.10 -21.22 -2.41
CA GLU A 241 12.37 -21.67 -3.79
C GLU A 241 13.03 -23.06 -3.85
N GLY A 242 13.49 -23.60 -2.70
CA GLY A 242 14.16 -24.90 -2.59
C GLY A 242 13.28 -26.04 -2.06
N GLU A 243 12.00 -25.78 -1.74
CA GLU A 243 11.00 -26.76 -1.29
C GLU A 243 9.95 -27.03 -2.39
#